data_AF-A0A5J4J5J4-F1
#
_entry.id   AF-A0A5J4J5J4-F1
#
_cell.length_a   1.000
_cell.length_b   1.000
_cell.length_c   1.000
_cell.angle_alpha   90.00
_cell.angle_beta   90.00
_cell.angle_gamma   90.00
#
_symmetry.space_group_name_H-M   'P 1'
#
loop_
_entity.id
_entity.type
_entity.pdbx_description
1 polymer ?
#
loop_
_entity_poly.entity_id
_entity_poly.type
_entity_poly.pdbx_seq_one_letter_code
_entity_poly.pdbx_strand_id
1 'polypeptide(L)'
;MKRAFFKNLAKTEGGEFYFKDKDILSGHGLGVRSPNVTYLVKFNYKDHNFSVMNSTGNSFVGIITCNFSSTLKVTDFKIDTISHFKNLFLRRKSRFKITAKNENIKSFLLANKSFIKLELIAKKGAFDPLIVCEFNESKSISTKYHLEFDDWTDVVEPIIELYKNLIDEFEKGVLNISNISYQKTM
;
A
#
# COMPACT_ATOMS: atom_id res chain seq x y z
N MET A 1 4.59 -14.43 16.19
CA MET A 1 5.37 -13.32 15.59
C MET A 1 4.47 -12.29 14.88
N LYS A 2 3.69 -12.68 13.86
CA LYS A 2 2.82 -11.77 13.06
C LYS A 2 1.74 -11.02 13.87
N ARG A 3 1.06 -11.68 14.83
CA ARG A 3 0.10 -11.00 15.72
C ARG A 3 0.73 -9.88 16.56
N ALA A 4 1.97 -10.07 17.02
CA ALA A 4 2.68 -9.07 17.81
C ALA A 4 3.03 -7.84 16.96
N PHE A 5 3.42 -8.06 15.71
CA PHE A 5 3.65 -6.98 14.74
C PHE A 5 2.41 -6.07 14.60
N PHE A 6 1.22 -6.61 14.31
CA PHE A 6 0.01 -5.78 14.16
C PHE A 6 -0.45 -5.11 15.45
N LYS A 7 -0.26 -5.76 16.60
CA LYS A 7 -0.54 -5.14 17.90
C LYS A 7 0.40 -3.96 18.17
N ASN A 8 1.68 -4.10 17.81
CA ASN A 8 2.65 -3.02 17.93
C ASN A 8 2.36 -1.90 16.94
N LEU A 9 2.01 -2.22 15.69
CA LEU A 9 1.60 -1.25 14.68
C LEU A 9 0.43 -0.41 15.17
N ALA A 10 -0.64 -1.04 15.66
CA ALA A 10 -1.78 -0.32 16.24
C ALA A 10 -1.37 0.58 17.40
N LYS A 11 -0.46 0.13 18.28
CA LYS A 11 0.04 0.94 19.38
C LYS A 11 0.84 2.16 18.89
N THR A 12 1.75 1.96 17.94
CA THR A 12 2.59 3.03 17.36
C THR A 12 1.73 4.08 16.66
N GLU A 13 0.68 3.62 15.97
CA GLU A 13 -0.22 4.47 15.18
C GLU A 13 -1.41 5.03 15.98
N GLY A 14 -1.50 4.74 17.28
CA GLY A 14 -2.61 5.19 18.12
C GLY A 14 -3.98 4.63 17.69
N GLY A 15 -4.00 3.43 17.12
CA GLY A 15 -5.17 2.78 16.56
C GLY A 15 -5.65 1.54 17.30
N GLU A 16 -6.56 0.82 16.65
CA GLU A 16 -7.20 -0.38 17.15
C GLU A 16 -6.78 -1.61 16.35
N PHE A 17 -6.51 -2.71 17.07
CA PHE A 17 -6.15 -3.99 16.48
C PHE A 17 -7.28 -5.00 16.66
N TYR A 18 -7.66 -5.62 15.55
CA TYR A 18 -8.66 -6.65 15.44
C TYR A 18 -8.02 -7.94 14.91
N PHE A 19 -8.37 -9.06 15.53
CA PHE A 19 -7.89 -10.39 15.14
C PHE A 19 -9.07 -11.34 15.03
N LYS A 20 -9.15 -12.05 13.92
CA LYS A 20 -10.15 -13.08 13.67
C LYS A 20 -9.46 -14.35 13.21
N ASP A 21 -9.76 -15.44 13.89
CA ASP A 21 -9.29 -16.78 13.53
C ASP A 21 -10.53 -17.67 13.39
N LYS A 22 -10.83 -18.11 12.17
CA LYS A 22 -11.92 -19.03 11.89
C LYS A 22 -11.45 -20.13 10.95
N ASP A 23 -11.59 -21.38 11.37
CA ASP A 23 -11.49 -22.52 10.47
C ASP A 23 -12.67 -22.47 9.49
N ILE A 24 -12.38 -22.43 8.18
CA ILE A 24 -13.40 -22.57 7.16
C ILE A 24 -13.29 -23.99 6.59
N LEU A 25 -14.40 -24.74 6.71
CA LEU A 25 -14.57 -26.03 6.02
C LEU A 25 -14.60 -25.74 4.52
N SER A 26 -13.55 -26.15 3.82
CA SER A 26 -13.48 -26.05 2.36
C SER A 26 -13.66 -27.46 1.79
N GLY A 27 -14.85 -27.75 1.25
CA GLY A 27 -15.16 -29.01 0.55
C GLY A 27 -16.43 -29.71 1.04
N HIS A 28 -17.23 -30.22 0.09
CA HIS A 28 -18.30 -31.17 0.37
C HIS A 28 -17.69 -32.46 0.98
N GLY A 29 -17.72 -32.59 2.30
CA GLY A 29 -17.64 -33.88 2.98
C GLY A 29 -16.27 -34.54 3.21
N LEU A 30 -15.15 -34.01 2.73
CA LEU A 30 -13.81 -34.55 2.98
C LEU A 30 -12.88 -33.43 3.48
N GLY A 31 -12.82 -33.29 4.81
CA GLY A 31 -12.36 -32.10 5.50
C GLY A 31 -10.90 -31.74 5.30
N VAL A 32 -10.67 -30.64 4.60
CA VAL A 32 -9.49 -29.79 4.79
C VAL A 32 -9.97 -28.54 5.52
N ARG A 33 -9.52 -28.37 6.77
CA ARG A 33 -9.72 -27.13 7.53
C ARG A 33 -8.65 -26.15 7.08
N SER A 34 -9.04 -25.11 6.35
CA SER A 34 -8.14 -24.00 6.05
C SER A 34 -8.31 -22.96 7.15
N PRO A 35 -7.29 -22.70 7.98
CA PRO A 35 -7.36 -21.62 8.96
C PRO A 35 -7.46 -20.30 8.21
N ASN A 36 -8.55 -19.56 8.41
CA ASN A 36 -8.69 -18.19 7.92
C ASN A 36 -8.39 -17.21 9.05
N VAL A 37 -7.16 -16.72 9.04
CA VAL A 37 -6.65 -15.75 9.98
C VAL A 37 -6.65 -14.37 9.33
N THR A 38 -7.39 -13.43 9.91
CA THR A 38 -7.41 -12.03 9.48
C THR A 38 -6.85 -11.14 10.57
N TYR A 39 -5.83 -10.36 10.22
CA TYR A 39 -5.28 -9.27 11.01
C TYR A 39 -5.83 -7.96 10.45
N LEU A 40 -6.41 -7.11 11.29
CA LEU A 40 -6.92 -5.80 10.88
C LEU A 40 -6.47 -4.73 11.87
N VAL A 41 -5.84 -3.68 11.37
CA VAL A 41 -5.50 -2.49 12.14
C VAL A 41 -6.21 -1.29 11.53
N LYS A 42 -6.87 -0.50 12.37
CA LYS A 42 -7.52 0.76 11.98
C LYS A 42 -6.96 1.89 12.81
N PHE A 43 -6.64 3.01 12.16
CA PHE A 43 -6.13 4.21 12.84
C PHE A 43 -6.43 5.44 11.98
N ASN A 44 -6.24 6.62 12.55
CA ASN A 44 -6.43 7.89 11.87
C ASN A 44 -5.12 8.66 11.75
N TYR A 45 -4.96 9.37 10.63
CA TYR A 45 -3.88 10.32 10.44
C TYR A 45 -4.44 11.57 9.75
N LYS A 46 -4.41 12.73 10.43
CA LYS A 46 -4.93 14.01 9.92
C LYS A 46 -6.31 13.92 9.27
N ASP A 47 -7.29 13.37 9.99
CA ASP A 47 -8.67 13.17 9.51
C ASP A 47 -8.81 12.20 8.31
N HIS A 48 -7.82 11.33 8.11
CA HIS A 48 -7.86 10.25 7.12
C HIS A 48 -7.85 8.90 7.81
N ASN A 49 -8.74 8.01 7.34
CA ASN A 49 -8.98 6.73 7.99
C ASN A 49 -8.15 5.64 7.31
N PHE A 50 -7.21 5.06 8.05
CA PHE A 50 -6.39 3.94 7.60
C PHE A 50 -7.00 2.60 8.01
N SER A 51 -6.85 1.62 7.11
CA SER A 51 -7.21 0.23 7.34
C SER A 51 -6.14 -0.67 6.74
N VAL A 52 -5.46 -1.44 7.59
CA VAL A 52 -4.45 -2.44 7.21
C VAL A 52 -5.03 -3.82 7.47
N MET A 53 -5.30 -4.59 6.43
CA MET A 53 -5.92 -5.91 6.51
C MET A 53 -5.06 -6.96 5.83
N ASN A 54 -4.61 -7.96 6.58
CA ASN A 54 -3.91 -9.11 6.03
C ASN A 54 -4.70 -10.37 6.36
N SER A 55 -5.18 -11.07 5.33
CA SER A 55 -5.86 -12.35 5.46
C SER A 55 -4.95 -13.46 4.98
N THR A 56 -4.85 -14.54 5.76
CA THR A 56 -4.15 -15.77 5.41
C THR A 56 -5.13 -16.93 5.57
N GLY A 57 -5.26 -17.80 4.57
CA GLY A 57 -6.29 -18.84 4.52
C GLY A 57 -6.74 -19.07 3.08
N ASN A 58 -8.04 -18.90 2.78
CA ASN A 58 -8.56 -19.03 1.42
C ASN A 58 -8.15 -17.88 0.48
N SER A 59 -7.72 -16.74 1.04
CA SER A 59 -7.12 -15.63 0.30
C SER A 59 -5.83 -15.22 1.00
N PHE A 60 -4.68 -15.35 0.32
CA PHE A 60 -3.38 -14.87 0.79
C PHE A 60 -3.15 -13.45 0.30
N VAL A 61 -3.87 -12.50 0.89
CA VAL A 61 -3.91 -11.11 0.40
C VAL A 61 -3.75 -10.11 1.54
N GLY A 62 -2.85 -9.15 1.33
CA GLY A 62 -2.74 -7.92 2.10
C GLY A 62 -3.42 -6.76 1.37
N ILE A 63 -4.19 -5.97 2.11
CA ILE A 63 -4.86 -4.76 1.63
C ILE A 63 -4.58 -3.65 2.64
N ILE A 64 -3.98 -2.55 2.17
CA ILE A 64 -3.82 -1.33 2.95
C ILE A 64 -4.60 -0.23 2.25
N THR A 65 -5.54 0.37 2.94
CA THR A 65 -6.39 1.44 2.40
C THR A 65 -6.31 2.66 3.30
N CYS A 66 -6.28 3.84 2.70
CA CYS A 66 -6.52 5.10 3.37
C CYS A 66 -7.67 5.83 2.65
N ASN A 67 -8.73 6.14 3.38
CA ASN A 67 -9.82 6.97 2.91
C ASN A 67 -9.51 8.43 3.28
N PHE A 68 -9.42 9.29 2.27
CA PHE A 68 -9.14 10.70 2.47
C PHE A 68 -10.37 11.45 3.00
N SER A 69 -10.12 12.60 3.63
CA SER A 69 -11.17 13.53 4.01
C SER A 69 -11.83 14.10 2.76
N SER A 70 -13.10 14.50 2.88
CA SER A 70 -13.85 15.07 1.76
C SER A 70 -13.23 16.37 1.23
N THR A 71 -12.47 17.08 2.07
CA THR A 71 -11.85 18.37 1.76
C THR A 71 -10.50 18.23 1.03
N LEU A 72 -9.82 17.08 1.16
CA LEU A 72 -8.53 16.88 0.52
C LEU A 72 -8.69 16.84 -1.01
N LYS A 73 -7.83 17.60 -1.69
CA LYS A 73 -7.64 17.53 -3.14
C LYS A 73 -6.55 16.51 -3.42
N VAL A 74 -6.90 15.44 -4.11
CA VAL A 74 -5.98 14.38 -4.51
C VAL A 74 -5.99 14.24 -6.02
N THR A 75 -4.93 13.68 -6.56
CA THR A 75 -4.78 13.44 -8.00
C THR A 75 -4.60 11.96 -8.26
N ASP A 76 -5.29 11.44 -9.27
CA ASP A 76 -5.28 10.02 -9.61
C ASP A 76 -3.89 9.54 -10.04
N PHE A 77 -3.52 8.37 -9.53
CA PHE A 77 -2.36 7.64 -10.02
C PHE A 77 -2.48 6.15 -9.73
N LYS A 78 -1.70 5.38 -10.47
CA LYS A 78 -1.56 3.93 -10.32
C LYS A 78 -0.09 3.54 -10.32
N ILE A 79 0.28 2.63 -9.43
CA ILE A 79 1.59 1.98 -9.40
C ILE A 79 1.36 0.49 -9.53
N ASP A 80 1.99 -0.13 -10.52
CA ASP A 80 1.96 -1.57 -10.76
C ASP A 80 3.37 -2.12 -10.99
N THR A 81 3.56 -3.42 -10.76
CA THR A 81 4.85 -4.06 -11.00
C THR A 81 5.04 -4.38 -12.48
N ILE A 82 6.25 -4.16 -12.96
CA ILE A 82 6.67 -4.58 -14.29
C ILE A 82 7.01 -6.06 -14.23
N SER A 83 6.25 -6.87 -14.97
CA SER A 83 6.51 -8.31 -15.14
C SER A 83 7.98 -8.59 -15.42
N HIS A 84 8.51 -9.65 -14.78
CA HIS A 84 9.89 -10.12 -14.96
C HIS A 84 10.26 -10.33 -16.44
N PHE A 85 9.35 -10.91 -17.24
CA PHE A 85 9.57 -11.16 -18.66
C PHE A 85 9.78 -9.87 -19.45
N LYS A 86 9.01 -8.82 -19.14
CA LYS A 86 9.19 -7.50 -19.77
C LYS A 86 10.51 -6.86 -19.34
N ASN A 87 10.98 -7.12 -18.12
CA ASN A 87 12.20 -6.52 -17.60
C ASN A 87 13.48 -7.13 -18.20
N LEU A 88 13.46 -8.42 -18.57
CA LEU A 88 14.56 -9.09 -19.27
C LEU A 88 14.96 -8.40 -20.58
N PHE A 89 13.98 -7.86 -21.32
CA PHE A 89 14.24 -7.18 -22.60
C PHE A 89 14.46 -5.66 -22.46
N LEU A 90 13.96 -5.05 -21.39
CA LEU A 90 13.97 -3.59 -21.24
C LEU A 90 15.11 -3.05 -20.35
N ARG A 91 15.90 -3.92 -19.70
CA ARG A 91 17.01 -3.54 -18.76
C ARG A 91 16.62 -2.39 -17.82
N ARG A 92 15.37 -2.34 -17.35
CA ARG A 92 14.88 -1.20 -16.57
C ARG A 92 15.41 -1.28 -15.15
N LYS A 93 15.87 -0.13 -14.65
CA LYS A 93 16.35 0.02 -13.27
C LYS A 93 15.23 -0.10 -12.23
N SER A 94 13.98 0.21 -12.60
CA SER A 94 12.83 0.17 -11.70
C SER A 94 11.90 -1.02 -11.97
N ARG A 95 11.40 -1.60 -10.87
CA ARG A 95 10.43 -2.71 -10.85
C ARG A 95 9.00 -2.21 -10.87
N PHE A 96 8.78 -0.94 -10.55
CA PHE A 96 7.46 -0.33 -10.56
C PHE A 96 7.28 0.55 -11.79
N LYS A 97 6.04 0.57 -12.28
CA LYS A 97 5.58 1.49 -13.31
C LYS A 97 4.58 2.44 -12.66
N ILE A 98 4.87 3.73 -12.77
CA ILE A 98 3.99 4.79 -12.26
C ILE A 98 3.18 5.33 -13.44
N THR A 99 1.87 5.25 -13.33
CA THR A 99 0.91 5.83 -14.27
C THR A 99 0.19 6.98 -13.57
N ALA A 100 0.56 8.21 -13.89
CA ALA A 100 -0.05 9.43 -13.33
C ALA A 100 -0.13 10.50 -14.43
N LYS A 101 -1.17 11.33 -14.40
CA LYS A 101 -1.30 12.49 -15.30
C LYS A 101 -0.42 13.67 -14.86
N ASN A 102 -0.19 13.80 -13.55
CA ASN A 102 0.62 14.87 -12.98
C ASN A 102 2.09 14.42 -12.80
N GLU A 103 3.05 15.15 -13.36
CA GLU A 103 4.48 14.80 -13.25
C GLU A 103 5.01 15.06 -11.84
N ASN A 104 4.46 16.03 -11.09
CA ASN A 104 4.86 16.29 -9.70
C ASN A 104 4.68 15.05 -8.83
N ILE A 105 3.62 14.26 -9.07
CA ILE A 105 3.40 12.99 -8.37
C ILE A 105 4.50 12.00 -8.71
N LYS A 106 4.88 11.88 -9.99
CA LYS A 106 5.96 10.97 -10.40
C LYS A 106 7.27 11.39 -9.76
N SER A 107 7.61 12.69 -9.81
CA SER A 107 8.83 13.23 -9.19
C SER A 107 8.85 12.99 -7.68
N PHE A 108 7.74 13.26 -6.99
CA PHE A 108 7.61 13.00 -5.56
C PHE A 108 7.78 11.51 -5.23
N LEU A 109 7.06 10.62 -5.94
CA LEU A 109 7.14 9.18 -5.70
C LEU A 109 8.56 8.65 -5.90
N LEU A 110 9.25 9.07 -6.97
CA LEU A 110 10.62 8.65 -7.26
C LEU A 110 11.64 9.17 -6.25
N ALA A 111 11.38 10.32 -5.61
CA ALA A 111 12.23 10.88 -4.56
C ALA A 111 11.86 10.38 -3.15
N ASN A 112 10.68 9.77 -2.98
CA ASN A 112 10.17 9.36 -1.68
C ASN A 112 10.95 8.15 -1.14
N LYS A 113 11.48 8.29 0.09
CA LYS A 113 12.28 7.24 0.75
C LYS A 113 11.50 5.94 0.93
N SER A 114 10.22 6.01 1.30
CA SER A 114 9.37 4.85 1.51
C SER A 114 9.06 4.13 0.20
N PHE A 115 8.87 4.87 -0.89
CA PHE A 115 8.76 4.29 -2.24
C PHE A 115 10.04 3.56 -2.66
N ILE A 116 11.22 4.16 -2.42
CA ILE A 116 12.52 3.52 -2.71
C ILE A 116 12.69 2.23 -1.89
N LYS A 117 12.30 2.23 -0.60
CA LYS A 117 12.30 1.00 0.23
C LYS A 117 11.41 -0.08 -0.38
N LEU A 118 10.19 0.25 -0.81
CA LEU A 118 9.28 -0.70 -1.45
C LEU A 118 9.86 -1.26 -2.75
N GLU A 119 10.55 -0.43 -3.55
CA GLU A 119 11.21 -0.89 -4.76
C GLU A 119 12.36 -1.87 -4.46
N LEU A 120 13.12 -1.64 -3.38
CA LEU A 120 14.16 -2.58 -2.92
C LEU A 120 13.56 -3.92 -2.47
N ILE A 121 12.42 -3.90 -1.77
CA ILE A 121 11.71 -5.13 -1.39
C ILE A 121 11.22 -5.89 -2.64
N ALA A 122 10.64 -5.19 -3.62
CA ALA A 122 10.20 -5.76 -4.89
C ALA A 122 11.34 -6.26 -5.81
N LYS A 123 12.59 -5.84 -5.55
CA LYS A 123 13.79 -6.36 -6.22
C LYS A 123 14.32 -7.63 -5.55
N LYS A 124 14.20 -7.73 -4.23
CA LYS A 124 14.73 -8.86 -3.45
C LYS A 124 13.76 -10.04 -3.37
N GLY A 125 12.45 -9.76 -3.33
CA GLY A 125 11.42 -10.77 -3.15
C GLY A 125 10.36 -10.75 -4.24
N ALA A 126 9.31 -11.56 -4.04
CA ALA A 126 8.17 -11.66 -4.94
C ALA A 126 7.17 -10.50 -4.79
N PHE A 127 7.46 -9.47 -3.99
CA PHE A 127 6.51 -8.38 -3.73
C PHE A 127 6.04 -7.69 -5.02
N ASP A 128 4.77 -7.93 -5.37
CA ASP A 128 4.07 -7.39 -6.54
C ASP A 128 2.81 -6.64 -6.09
N PRO A 129 2.94 -5.36 -5.70
CA PRO A 129 1.80 -4.55 -5.29
C PRO A 129 1.07 -3.93 -6.49
N LEU A 130 -0.24 -3.79 -6.32
CA LEU A 130 -1.06 -2.85 -7.06
C LEU A 130 -1.45 -1.71 -6.12
N ILE A 131 -0.91 -0.50 -6.37
CA ILE A 131 -1.28 0.72 -5.64
C ILE A 131 -2.15 1.59 -6.53
N VAL A 132 -3.31 2.00 -6.04
CA VAL A 132 -4.27 2.81 -6.79
C VAL A 132 -4.75 3.95 -5.90
N CYS A 133 -4.62 5.18 -6.39
CA CYS A 133 -5.22 6.37 -5.80
C CYS A 133 -6.32 6.86 -6.74
N GLU A 134 -7.56 6.91 -6.23
CA GLU A 134 -8.77 7.22 -6.97
C GLU A 134 -9.53 8.37 -6.32
N PHE A 135 -9.81 9.42 -7.10
CA PHE A 135 -10.59 10.58 -6.68
C PHE A 135 -12.10 10.38 -6.87
N ASN A 136 -12.51 9.70 -7.96
CA ASN A 136 -13.89 9.80 -8.48
C ASN A 136 -14.95 9.03 -7.67
N GLU A 137 -14.62 7.89 -7.07
CA GLU A 137 -15.62 7.02 -6.42
C GLU A 137 -15.54 7.05 -4.89
N SER A 138 -14.34 7.01 -4.31
CA SER A 138 -14.17 6.82 -2.86
C SER A 138 -13.12 7.73 -2.19
N LYS A 139 -12.50 8.66 -2.94
CA LYS A 139 -11.32 9.45 -2.51
C LYS A 139 -10.41 8.62 -1.62
N SER A 140 -9.77 7.62 -2.19
CA SER A 140 -8.96 6.69 -1.42
C SER A 140 -7.67 6.35 -2.13
N ILE A 141 -6.72 5.87 -1.35
CA ILE A 141 -5.54 5.19 -1.84
C ILE A 141 -5.52 3.79 -1.25
N SER A 142 -5.30 2.79 -2.10
CA SER A 142 -5.26 1.39 -1.70
C SER A 142 -4.07 0.66 -2.30
N THR A 143 -3.50 -0.27 -1.54
CA THR A 143 -2.46 -1.20 -1.98
C THR A 143 -2.96 -2.60 -1.78
N LYS A 144 -2.94 -3.41 -2.83
CA LYS A 144 -3.23 -4.84 -2.78
C LYS A 144 -1.98 -5.62 -3.15
N TYR A 145 -1.65 -6.65 -2.37
CA TYR A 145 -0.47 -7.50 -2.60
C TYR A 145 -0.74 -8.92 -2.10
N HIS A 146 -0.07 -9.92 -2.68
CA HIS A 146 -0.10 -11.30 -2.17
C HIS A 146 0.73 -11.42 -0.89
N LEU A 147 0.43 -12.39 -0.03
CA LEU A 147 1.23 -12.68 1.18
C LEU A 147 2.20 -13.84 1.00
N GLU A 148 2.39 -14.32 -0.23
CA GLU A 148 3.23 -15.46 -0.60
C GLU A 148 4.71 -15.07 -0.76
N PHE A 149 5.26 -14.40 0.26
CA PHE A 149 6.69 -14.13 0.40
C PHE A 149 7.06 -14.01 1.88
N ASP A 150 8.30 -14.37 2.25
CA ASP A 150 8.68 -14.62 3.65
C ASP A 150 8.51 -13.39 4.56
N ASP A 151 8.89 -12.21 4.07
CA ASP A 151 8.94 -10.97 4.84
C ASP A 151 7.77 -10.01 4.50
N TRP A 152 6.56 -10.53 4.34
CA TRP A 152 5.42 -9.69 3.93
C TRP A 152 5.01 -8.62 4.93
N THR A 153 5.44 -8.69 6.19
CA THR A 153 5.22 -7.61 7.15
C THR A 153 6.08 -6.37 6.83
N ASP A 154 7.21 -6.54 6.14
CA ASP A 154 8.19 -5.49 5.90
C ASP A 154 7.70 -4.42 4.92
N VAL A 155 6.64 -4.72 4.15
CA VAL A 155 6.03 -3.75 3.23
C VAL A 155 4.97 -2.89 3.91
N VAL A 156 4.45 -3.29 5.07
CA VAL A 156 3.31 -2.61 5.72
C VAL A 156 3.70 -1.20 6.17
N GLU A 157 4.80 -1.06 6.91
CA GLU A 157 5.26 0.24 7.41
C GLU A 157 5.66 1.20 6.27
N PRO A 158 6.45 0.78 5.26
CA PRO A 158 6.75 1.64 4.12
C PRO A 158 5.51 2.07 3.32
N ILE A 159 4.47 1.23 3.19
CA ILE A 159 3.22 1.63 2.53
C ILE A 159 2.51 2.72 3.35
N ILE A 160 2.40 2.54 4.67
CA ILE A 160 1.78 3.52 5.56
C ILE A 160 2.55 4.86 5.51
N GLU A 161 3.88 4.79 5.59
CA GLU A 161 4.75 5.97 5.53
C GLU A 161 4.62 6.68 4.17
N LEU A 162 4.55 5.93 3.07
CA LEU A 162 4.28 6.49 1.74
C LEU A 162 2.94 7.24 1.71
N TYR A 163 1.89 6.67 2.29
CA TYR A 163 0.56 7.29 2.30
C TYR A 163 0.52 8.56 3.15
N LYS A 164 1.14 8.54 4.32
CA LYS A 164 1.29 9.74 5.17
C LYS A 164 2.04 10.86 4.45
N ASN A 165 3.16 10.52 3.79
CA ASN A 165 3.92 11.50 3.01
C ASN A 165 3.09 12.08 1.85
N LEU A 166 2.27 11.26 1.17
CA LEU A 166 1.37 11.73 0.12
C LEU A 166 0.30 12.67 0.67
N ILE A 167 -0.32 12.32 1.80
CA ILE A 167 -1.28 13.17 2.50
C ILE A 167 -0.66 14.54 2.80
N ASP A 168 0.52 14.56 3.41
CA ASP A 168 1.21 15.79 3.79
C ASP A 168 1.48 16.69 2.57
N GLU A 169 1.84 16.09 1.43
CA GLU A 169 2.08 16.84 0.19
C GLU A 169 0.78 17.28 -0.52
N PHE A 170 -0.30 16.51 -0.40
CA PHE A 170 -1.62 16.91 -0.89
C PHE A 170 -2.19 18.08 -0.08
N GLU A 171 -2.00 18.09 1.24
CA GLU A 171 -2.39 19.20 2.12
C GLU A 171 -1.66 20.50 1.79
N LYS A 172 -0.36 20.42 1.47
CA LYS A 172 0.42 21.57 0.98
C LYS A 172 -0.04 22.06 -0.39
N GLY A 173 -0.84 21.26 -1.10
CA GLY A 173 -1.37 21.57 -2.43
C GLY A 173 -0.36 21.41 -3.57
N VAL A 174 0.89 21.08 -3.27
CA VAL A 174 2.00 21.12 -4.23
C VAL A 174 1.84 20.05 -5.32
N LEU A 175 1.32 18.88 -4.96
CA LEU A 175 1.03 17.78 -5.90
C LEU A 175 -0.20 18.05 -6.79
N ASN A 176 -0.93 19.14 -6.53
CA ASN A 176 -2.12 19.52 -7.30
C ASN A 176 -1.86 20.68 -8.27
N ILE A 177 -0.64 21.23 -8.29
CA ILE A 177 -0.23 22.31 -9.21
C ILE A 177 0.27 21.70 -10.52
N SER A 178 0.03 22.37 -11.66
CA SER A 178 0.56 21.97 -12.97
C SER A 178 2.07 22.21 -13.09
N ASN A 179 2.74 21.41 -13.93
CA ASN A 179 4.19 21.08 -14.03
C ASN A 179 5.29 22.17 -13.98
N ILE A 180 5.03 23.45 -13.68
CA ILE A 180 6.05 24.51 -13.85
C ILE A 180 6.87 24.79 -12.56
N SER A 181 6.45 24.34 -11.37
CA SER A 181 7.00 24.88 -10.11
C SER A 181 7.74 23.92 -9.18
N TYR A 182 7.69 22.59 -9.33
CA TYR A 182 8.28 21.69 -8.32
C TYR A 182 9.82 21.64 -8.33
N GLN A 183 10.46 21.89 -9.48
CA GLN A 183 11.92 21.84 -9.60
C GLN A 183 12.67 23.01 -8.93
N LYS A 184 11.97 23.98 -8.33
CA LYS A 184 12.58 25.14 -7.65
C LYS A 184 12.50 25.11 -6.13
N THR A 185 11.91 24.09 -5.52
CA THR A 185 11.60 24.07 -4.08
C THR A 185 12.25 22.91 -3.31
N MET A 186 13.10 22.12 -3.97
CA MET A 186 14.02 21.16 -3.33
C MET A 186 15.44 21.72 -3.35
#